data_AF-A0A1T1H470-F1
#
_entry.id   AF-A0A1T1H470-F1
#
_cell.length_a   1.000
_cell.length_b   1.000
_cell.length_c   1.000
_cell.angle_alpha   90.00
_cell.angle_beta   90.00
_cell.angle_gamma   90.00
#
_symmetry.space_group_name_H-M   'P 1'
#
loop_
_entity.id
_entity.type
_entity.pdbx_description
1 polymer ?
#
loop_
_entity_poly.entity_id
_entity_poly.type
_entity_poly.pdbx_seq_one_letter_code
_entity_poly.pdbx_strand_id
1 'polypeptide(L)' 'MQELQALIQGKISPQVIDIERLIELANTYRNPNSAEYKLVELATNIVLAKYLEKAQKVL' A
#
# COMPACT_ATOMS: atom_id res chain seq x y z
N MET A 1 2.30 -8.31 -5.63
CA MET A 1 0.85 -8.55 -5.84
C MET A 1 0.22 -9.41 -4.74
N GLN A 2 0.69 -10.64 -4.48
CA GLN A 2 0.18 -11.46 -3.37
C GLN A 2 0.31 -10.78 -2.00
N GLU A 3 1.46 -10.14 -1.76
CA GLU A 3 1.70 -9.35 -0.55
C GLU A 3 0.69 -8.21 -0.37
N LEU A 4 0.39 -7.45 -1.43
CA LEU A 4 -0.63 -6.39 -1.38
C LEU A 4 -2.01 -6.95 -1.07
N GLN A 5 -2.36 -8.12 -1.62
CA GLN A 5 -3.63 -8.79 -1.29
C GLN A 5 -3.66 -9.24 0.17
N ALA A 6 -2.55 -9.78 0.69
CA ALA A 6 -2.44 -10.17 2.11
C ALA A 6 -2.59 -8.95 3.03
N LEU A 7 -2.00 -7.81 2.67
CA LEU A 7 -2.17 -6.55 3.38
C LEU A 7 -3.64 -6.11 3.40
N ILE A 8 -4.29 -6.07 2.24
CA ILE A 8 -5.69 -5.63 2.10
C ILE A 8 -6.62 -6.55 2.90
N GLN A 9 -6.29 -7.85 2.98
CA GLN A 9 -7.02 -8.83 3.78
C GLN A 9 -6.68 -8.78 5.27
N GLY A 10 -5.81 -7.87 5.71
CA GLY A 10 -5.38 -7.73 7.11
C GLY A 10 -4.49 -8.87 7.62
N LYS A 11 -3.95 -9.71 6.73
CA LYS A 11 -3.10 -10.86 7.09
C LYS A 11 -1.69 -10.45 7.48
N ILE A 12 -1.24 -9.29 7.02
CA ILE A 12 0.07 -8.71 7.35
C ILE A 12 -0.07 -7.25 7.76
N SER A 13 0.84 -6.79 8.60
CA SER A 13 0.87 -5.40 9.07
C SER A 13 1.23 -4.44 7.92
N PRO A 14 0.62 -3.24 7.83
CA PRO A 14 1.04 -2.22 6.87
C PRO A 14 2.52 -1.80 7.00
N GLN A 15 3.11 -1.99 8.18
CA GLN A 15 4.48 -1.57 8.47
C GLN A 15 5.54 -2.53 7.90
N VAL A 16 5.15 -3.72 7.42
CA VAL A 16 6.09 -4.66 6.79
C VAL A 16 6.23 -4.45 5.28
N ILE A 17 5.39 -3.60 4.70
CA ILE A 17 5.41 -3.29 3.27
C ILE A 17 6.52 -2.29 2.97
N ASP A 18 7.36 -2.63 2.01
CA ASP A 18 8.37 -1.72 1.48
C ASP A 18 7.73 -0.62 0.63
N ILE A 19 7.97 0.63 1.02
CA ILE A 19 7.45 1.82 0.32
C ILE A 19 8.10 1.98 -1.05
N GLU A 20 9.40 1.66 -1.19
CA GLU A 20 10.09 1.76 -2.50
C GLU A 20 9.40 0.82 -3.50
N ARG A 21 9.06 -0.38 -3.04
CA ARG A 21 8.31 -1.36 -3.84
C ARG A 21 6.93 -0.85 -4.25
N LEU A 22 6.21 -0.17 -3.36
CA LEU A 22 4.90 0.43 -3.72
C LEU A 22 5.05 1.50 -4.81
N ILE A 23 6.10 2.32 -4.74
CA ILE A 23 6.40 3.35 -5.75
C ILE A 23 6.71 2.70 -7.10
N GLU A 24 7.53 1.65 -7.12
CA GLU A 24 7.81 0.89 -8.35
C GLU A 24 6.54 0.32 -8.99
N LEU A 25 5.65 -0.27 -8.17
CA LEU A 25 4.41 -0.86 -8.65
C LEU A 25 3.45 0.22 -9.18
N ALA A 26 3.36 1.37 -8.51
CA ALA A 26 2.56 2.50 -8.98
C ALA A 26 3.09 3.07 -10.31
N ASN A 27 4.41 3.09 -10.49
CA ASN A 27 5.03 3.48 -11.75
C ASN A 27 4.83 2.45 -12.87
N THR A 28 4.65 1.18 -12.53
CA THR A 28 4.46 0.07 -13.48
C THR A 28 3.00 -0.03 -13.92
N TYR A 29 2.06 -0.03 -12.98
CA TYR A 29 0.63 -0.15 -13.23
C TYR A 29 0.00 1.23 -13.23
N ARG A 30 -0.09 1.86 -14.41
CA ARG A 30 -0.60 3.24 -14.56
C ARG A 30 -2.04 3.35 -15.02
N ASN A 31 -2.66 2.24 -15.44
CA ASN A 31 -4.04 2.27 -15.93
C ASN A 31 -5.02 2.25 -14.74
N PRO A 32 -5.75 3.33 -14.45
CA PRO A 32 -6.65 3.42 -13.30
C PRO A 32 -7.81 2.41 -13.33
N ASN A 33 -8.13 1.89 -14.52
CA ASN A 33 -9.19 0.90 -14.69
C ASN A 33 -8.69 -0.55 -14.51
N SER A 34 -7.38 -0.78 -14.39
CA SER A 34 -6.81 -2.11 -14.17
C SER A 34 -7.00 -2.59 -12.73
N ALA A 35 -7.13 -3.90 -12.56
CA ALA A 35 -7.24 -4.50 -11.23
C ALA A 35 -5.95 -4.29 -10.42
N GLU A 36 -4.80 -4.34 -11.10
CA GLU A 36 -3.48 -4.14 -10.53
C GLU A 36 -3.32 -2.72 -9.98
N TYR A 37 -3.73 -1.70 -10.74
CA TYR A 37 -3.70 -0.32 -10.27
C TYR A 37 -4.52 -0.15 -8.98
N LYS A 38 -5.77 -0.65 -8.98
CA LYS A 38 -6.65 -0.54 -7.80
C LYS A 38 -6.07 -1.25 -6.58
N LEU A 39 -5.39 -2.38 -6.81
CA LEU A 39 -4.67 -3.11 -5.77
C LEU A 39 -3.53 -2.30 -5.18
N VAL A 40 -2.71 -1.68 -6.03
CA VAL A 40 -1.58 -0.85 -5.61
C VAL A 40 -2.07 0.42 -4.90
N GLU A 41 -3.11 1.06 -5.43
CA GLU A 41 -3.73 2.25 -4.84
C GLU A 41 -4.24 1.96 -3.43
N LEU A 42 -5.04 0.89 -3.27
CA LEU A 42 -5.60 0.55 -1.97
C LEU A 42 -4.52 0.20 -0.95
N ALA A 43 -3.52 -0.60 -1.35
CA ALA A 43 -2.40 -0.94 -0.47
C ALA A 43 -1.59 0.30 -0.07
N THR A 44 -1.32 1.20 -1.01
CA THR A 44 -0.63 2.46 -0.75
C THR A 44 -1.38 3.31 0.28
N ASN A 45 -2.69 3.44 0.12
CA ASN A 45 -3.54 4.19 1.07
C ASN A 45 -3.50 3.59 2.48
N ILE A 46 -3.56 2.26 2.61
CA ILE A 46 -3.47 1.57 3.91
C ILE A 46 -2.12 1.84 4.58
N VAL A 47 -1.03 1.74 3.83
CA VAL A 47 0.32 1.98 4.35
C VAL A 47 0.46 3.43 4.79
N LEU A 48 0.12 4.39 3.92
CA LEU A 48 0.21 5.82 4.23
C LEU A 48 -0.65 6.23 5.43
N ALA A 49 -1.88 5.72 5.52
CA ALA A 49 -2.74 5.95 6.69
C ALA A 49 -2.06 5.46 7.97
N LYS A 50 -1.40 4.30 7.94
CA LYS A 50 -0.72 3.77 9.11
C LYS A 50 0.48 4.60 9.54
N TYR A 51 1.25 5.11 8.59
CA TYR A 51 2.35 6.04 8.88
C TYR A 51 1.84 7.37 9.43
N LEU A 52 0.72 7.88 8.90
CA LEU A 52 0.08 9.09 9.39
C LEU A 52 -0.41 8.93 10.84
N GLU A 53 -1.09 7.82 11.15
CA GLU A 53 -1.48 7.48 12.53
C GLU A 53 -0.29 7.43 13.48
N LYS A 54 0.84 6.87 13.02
CA LYS A 54 2.06 6.79 13.82
C LYS A 54 2.65 8.17 14.06
N ALA A 55 2.72 9.00 13.02
CA ALA A 55 3.23 10.37 13.11
C ALA A 55 2.39 11.24 14.07
N GLN A 56 1.06 11.14 14.01
CA GLN A 56 0.15 11.86 14.90
C GLN A 56 0.28 11.49 16.39
N LYS A 57 0.86 10.33 16.72
CA LYS A 57 1.10 9.95 18.11
C LYS A 57 2.42 10.49 18.68
N VAL A 58 3.29 11.00 17.80
CA VAL A 58 4.64 11.47 18.15
C VAL A 58 4.75 12.99 18.05
N LEU A 59 3.89 13.62 17.24
CA LEU A 59 3.72 15.07 17.13
C LEU A 59 2.63 15.57 18.07
#